data_AF-A0A7X7KJA7-F1
#
_entry.id   AF-A0A7X7KJA7-F1
#
_cell.length_a   1.000
_cell.length_b   1.000
_cell.length_c   1.000
_cell.angle_alpha   90.00
_cell.angle_beta   90.00
_cell.angle_gamma   90.00
#
_symmetry.space_group_name_H-M   'P 1'
#
loop_
_entity.id
_entity.type
_entity.pdbx_description
1 polymer ?
#
loop_
_entity_poly.entity_id
_entity_poly.type
_entity_poly.pdbx_seq_one_letter_code
_entity_poly.pdbx_strand_id
1 'polypeptide(L)'
;MLAHGGLRLTCNHAGYAPLWREQVGDAWREPGRAPFTWPVLEGDDARWAVRAAIDAVVADAYGLSREHYAHVLSTFSHKSYPKAPELCLAAFDELKALGLDAFTQKHDPYWDIPLNEALPKPVIDLPMIEGPRAGVEGKAGDTVKPKTRRKRAASPPTATQVAESPADYGPLFAHAHGNDADKSKP
;
A
#
# COMPACT_ATOMS: atom_id res chain seq x y z
N MET A 1 -8.63 13.26 3.45
CA MET A 1 -7.33 12.67 3.07
C MET A 1 -7.18 11.18 3.39
N LEU A 2 -7.18 10.72 4.64
CA LEU A 2 -6.89 9.30 4.95
C LEU A 2 -7.81 8.30 4.21
N ALA A 3 -9.13 8.54 4.26
CA ALA A 3 -10.11 7.68 3.59
C ALA A 3 -9.96 7.70 2.06
N HIS A 4 -9.85 8.89 1.44
CA HIS A 4 -9.65 9.00 -0.02
C HIS A 4 -8.30 8.44 -0.48
N GLY A 5 -7.22 8.65 0.26
CA GLY A 5 -5.92 8.05 -0.02
C GLY A 5 -5.98 6.53 0.05
N GLY A 6 -6.63 5.98 1.08
CA GLY A 6 -6.89 4.55 1.22
C GLY A 6 -7.74 3.97 0.08
N LEU A 7 -8.78 4.70 -0.35
CA LEU A 7 -9.61 4.33 -1.50
C LEU A 7 -8.74 4.23 -2.77
N ARG A 8 -7.93 5.25 -3.06
CA ARG A 8 -7.05 5.30 -4.24
C ARG A 8 -6.01 4.17 -4.25
N LEU A 9 -5.48 3.82 -3.08
CA LEU A 9 -4.55 2.69 -2.94
C LEU A 9 -5.23 1.33 -3.12
N THR A 10 -6.47 1.20 -2.64
CA THR A 10 -7.24 -0.06 -2.69
C THR A 10 -7.78 -0.34 -4.09
N CYS A 11 -8.25 0.69 -4.79
CA CYS A 11 -8.91 0.56 -6.09
C CYS A 11 -7.91 0.28 -7.22
N ASN A 12 -7.39 -0.95 -7.27
CA ASN A 12 -6.37 -1.37 -8.23
C ASN A 12 -6.92 -2.11 -9.46
N HIS A 13 -8.22 -2.43 -9.49
CA HIS A 13 -8.90 -3.06 -10.63
C HIS A 13 -10.37 -2.62 -10.72
N ALA A 14 -11.01 -2.86 -11.87
CA ALA A 14 -12.37 -2.39 -12.18
C ALA A 14 -13.48 -2.92 -11.26
N GLY A 15 -13.23 -4.00 -10.53
CA GLY A 15 -14.20 -4.57 -9.59
C GLY A 15 -14.38 -3.72 -8.33
N TYR A 16 -13.48 -2.77 -8.07
CA TYR A 16 -13.66 -1.76 -7.02
C TYR A 16 -14.51 -0.56 -7.45
N ALA A 17 -15.00 -0.52 -8.70
CA ALA A 17 -15.85 0.58 -9.16
C ALA A 17 -17.10 0.83 -8.29
N PRO A 18 -17.79 -0.19 -7.72
CA PRO A 18 -18.89 0.06 -6.78
C PRO A 18 -18.43 0.81 -5.52
N LEU A 19 -17.30 0.40 -4.92
CA LEU A 19 -16.72 1.05 -3.73
C LEU A 19 -16.30 2.50 -4.05
N TRP A 20 -15.72 2.73 -5.23
CA TRP A 20 -15.39 4.09 -5.69
C TRP A 20 -16.64 4.98 -5.74
N ARG A 21 -17.69 4.51 -6.42
CA ARG A 21 -18.93 5.29 -6.56
C ARG A 21 -19.65 5.49 -5.24
N GLU A 22 -19.55 4.52 -4.33
CA GLU A 22 -20.09 4.67 -2.99
C GLU A 22 -19.38 5.80 -2.22
N GLN A 23 -18.07 5.95 -2.37
CA GLN A 23 -17.30 6.93 -1.63
C GLN A 23 -17.29 8.33 -2.26
N VAL A 24 -17.07 8.43 -3.57
CA VAL A 24 -16.88 9.72 -4.28
C VAL A 24 -17.82 9.90 -5.48
N GLY A 25 -18.80 9.02 -5.67
CA GLY A 25 -19.73 9.07 -6.79
C GLY A 25 -19.03 8.89 -8.13
N ASP A 26 -19.45 9.68 -9.13
CA ASP A 26 -18.83 9.69 -10.45
C ASP A 26 -17.64 10.67 -10.56
N ALA A 27 -17.21 11.27 -9.43
CA ALA A 27 -16.05 12.14 -9.44
C ALA A 27 -14.79 11.35 -9.80
N TRP A 28 -14.05 11.85 -10.78
CA TRP A 28 -12.75 11.32 -11.18
C TRP A 28 -11.77 12.46 -11.37
N ARG A 29 -10.90 12.67 -10.37
CA ARG A 29 -9.98 13.81 -10.30
C ARG A 29 -8.52 13.36 -10.33
N GLU A 30 -8.26 12.16 -10.83
CA GLU A 30 -6.89 11.66 -11.00
C GLU A 30 -6.21 12.42 -12.16
N PRO A 31 -5.06 13.07 -11.92
CA PRO A 31 -4.42 13.94 -12.90
C PRO A 31 -3.91 13.15 -14.10
N GLY A 32 -4.15 13.69 -15.30
CA GLY A 32 -3.64 13.12 -16.55
C GLY A 32 -4.26 11.79 -16.96
N ARG A 33 -5.41 11.41 -16.38
CA ARG A 33 -6.00 10.09 -16.57
C ARG A 33 -7.46 10.13 -16.98
N ALA A 34 -7.83 9.24 -17.91
CA ALA A 34 -9.21 9.04 -18.29
C ALA A 34 -10.04 8.51 -17.11
N PRO A 35 -11.32 8.91 -17.00
CA PRO A 35 -12.22 8.41 -15.98
C PRO A 35 -12.28 6.89 -15.89
N PHE A 36 -12.34 6.35 -14.68
CA PHE A 36 -12.47 4.92 -14.40
C PHE A 36 -11.39 4.04 -15.06
N THR A 37 -10.17 4.57 -15.15
CA THR A 37 -9.00 3.78 -15.50
C THR A 37 -8.47 3.08 -14.25
N TRP A 38 -7.96 1.85 -14.35
CA TRP A 38 -7.47 1.07 -13.20
C TRP A 38 -6.06 0.52 -13.47
N PRO A 39 -5.18 0.39 -12.47
CA PRO A 39 -5.34 0.82 -11.07
C PRO A 39 -5.48 2.34 -10.98
N VAL A 40 -6.18 2.88 -9.97
CA VAL A 40 -6.32 4.33 -9.77
C VAL A 40 -4.94 5.01 -9.75
N LEU A 41 -4.01 4.43 -8.99
CA LEU A 41 -2.61 4.85 -8.90
C LEU A 41 -1.72 3.90 -9.72
N GLU A 42 -1.20 4.41 -10.83
CA GLU A 42 -0.32 3.66 -11.74
C GLU A 42 1.14 3.74 -11.30
N GLY A 43 1.81 2.59 -11.30
CA GLY A 43 3.21 2.49 -10.88
C GLY A 43 3.43 2.59 -9.37
N ASP A 44 4.63 2.22 -8.94
CA ASP A 44 5.02 2.25 -7.53
C ASP A 44 5.17 3.68 -7.01
N ASP A 45 5.73 4.59 -7.81
CA ASP A 45 5.98 5.97 -7.41
C ASP A 45 4.68 6.70 -7.01
N ALA A 46 3.61 6.56 -7.81
CA ALA A 46 2.32 7.18 -7.48
C ALA A 46 1.69 6.56 -6.22
N ARG A 47 1.81 5.25 -6.03
CA ARG A 47 1.34 4.56 -4.82
C ARG A 47 2.13 5.00 -3.59
N TRP A 48 3.44 5.14 -3.71
CA TRP A 48 4.29 5.58 -2.61
C TRP A 48 4.09 7.04 -2.26
N ALA A 49 3.84 7.93 -3.23
CA ALA A 49 3.48 9.32 -2.97
C ALA A 49 2.24 9.42 -2.05
N VAL A 50 1.19 8.66 -2.36
CA VAL A 50 -0.03 8.61 -1.53
C VAL A 50 0.24 7.97 -0.16
N ARG A 51 1.02 6.88 -0.10
CA ARG A 51 1.42 6.25 1.18
C ARG A 51 2.20 7.20 2.08
N ALA A 52 3.20 7.91 1.56
CA ALA A 52 3.98 8.86 2.34
C ALA A 52 3.13 10.02 2.86
N ALA A 53 2.19 10.53 2.06
CA ALA A 53 1.27 11.56 2.53
C ALA A 53 0.39 11.03 3.69
N ILE A 54 -0.20 9.83 3.54
CA ILE A 54 -0.97 9.16 4.60
C ILE A 54 -0.11 8.96 5.85
N ASP A 55 1.08 8.38 5.71
CA ASP A 55 1.96 8.07 6.84
C ASP A 55 2.42 9.34 7.57
N ALA A 56 2.62 10.46 6.85
CA ALA A 56 2.91 11.76 7.46
C ALA A 56 1.78 12.24 8.36
N VAL A 57 0.52 12.18 7.89
CA VAL A 57 -0.65 12.54 8.69
C VAL A 57 -0.82 11.60 9.88
N VAL A 58 -0.58 10.30 9.69
CA VAL A 58 -0.63 9.32 10.78
C VAL A 58 0.44 9.62 11.83
N ALA A 59 1.70 9.85 11.41
CA ALA A 59 2.79 10.18 12.32
C ALA A 59 2.52 11.45 13.12
N ASP A 60 1.96 12.49 12.48
CA ASP A 60 1.58 13.74 13.16
C ASP A 60 0.42 13.52 14.15
N ALA A 61 -0.58 12.71 13.78
CA ALA A 61 -1.69 12.34 14.66
C ALA A 61 -1.24 11.53 15.89
N TYR A 62 -0.18 10.73 15.76
CA TYR A 62 0.48 10.05 16.89
C TYR A 62 1.40 10.97 17.70
N GLY A 63 1.55 12.24 17.32
CA GLY A 63 2.38 13.22 18.02
C GLY A 63 3.87 12.94 17.89
N LEU A 64 4.31 12.27 16.82
CA LEU A 64 5.72 11.98 16.61
C LEU A 64 6.49 13.25 16.27
N SER A 65 7.71 13.37 16.80
CA SER A 65 8.68 14.32 16.25
C SER A 65 9.27 13.76 14.95
N ARG A 66 9.97 14.62 14.21
CA ARG A 66 10.69 14.21 13.00
C ARG A 66 11.70 13.09 13.29
N GLU A 67 12.42 13.19 14.40
CA GLU A 67 13.42 12.20 14.84
C GLU A 67 12.76 10.88 15.25
N HIS A 68 11.64 10.94 15.99
CA HIS A 68 10.87 9.74 16.35
C HIS A 68 10.35 9.03 15.09
N TYR A 69 9.82 9.80 14.13
CA TYR A 69 9.32 9.23 12.90
C TYR A 69 10.44 8.61 12.04
N ALA A 70 11.57 9.29 11.91
CA ALA A 70 12.77 8.74 11.26
C ALA A 70 13.24 7.43 11.92
N HIS A 71 13.24 7.38 13.26
CA HIS A 71 13.57 6.17 14.00
C HIS A 71 12.58 5.04 13.69
N VAL A 72 11.28 5.30 13.72
CA VAL A 72 10.26 4.30 13.35
C VAL A 72 10.50 3.76 11.94
N LEU A 73 10.69 4.64 10.96
CA LEU A 73 10.98 4.26 9.57
C LEU A 73 12.22 3.37 9.47
N SER A 74 13.26 3.62 10.27
CA SER A 74 14.49 2.81 10.25
C SER A 74 14.30 1.35 10.69
N THR A 75 13.21 1.02 11.39
CA THR A 75 12.94 -0.34 11.85
C THR A 75 12.32 -1.25 10.77
N PHE A 76 11.84 -0.68 9.67
CA PHE A 76 11.25 -1.41 8.56
C PHE A 76 12.26 -1.73 7.46
N SER A 77 12.03 -2.84 6.75
CA SER A 77 12.79 -3.17 5.54
C SER A 77 12.23 -2.40 4.33
N HIS A 78 13.07 -1.60 3.68
CA HIS A 78 12.71 -0.81 2.49
C HIS A 78 13.21 -1.41 1.18
N LYS A 79 13.54 -2.71 1.16
CA LYS A 79 14.15 -3.37 -0.01
C LYS A 79 13.30 -3.28 -1.28
N SER A 80 11.98 -3.33 -1.16
CA SER A 80 11.05 -3.25 -2.30
C SER A 80 10.91 -1.82 -2.86
N TYR A 81 11.22 -0.80 -2.06
CA TYR A 81 11.18 0.59 -2.49
C TYR A 81 12.14 1.44 -1.64
N PRO A 82 13.44 1.49 -2.00
CA PRO A 82 14.48 2.09 -1.16
C PRO A 82 14.28 3.58 -0.86
N LYS A 83 13.53 4.31 -1.70
CA LYS A 83 13.24 5.73 -1.54
C LYS A 83 12.14 6.03 -0.51
N ALA A 84 11.48 5.00 0.03
CA ALA A 84 10.34 5.17 0.93
C ALA A 84 10.63 6.05 2.16
N PRO A 85 11.73 5.86 2.92
CA PRO A 85 11.99 6.67 4.12
C PRO A 85 12.14 8.16 3.82
N GLU A 86 12.88 8.48 2.76
CA GLU A 86 13.11 9.87 2.34
C GLU A 86 11.81 10.54 1.92
N LEU A 87 10.98 9.83 1.15
CA LEU A 87 9.67 10.30 0.71
C LEU A 87 8.72 10.57 1.90
N CYS A 88 8.67 9.63 2.86
CA CYS A 88 7.86 9.76 4.07
C CYS A 88 8.31 10.95 4.93
N LEU A 89 9.62 11.12 5.14
CA LEU A 89 10.16 12.26 5.89
C LEU A 89 9.90 13.59 5.19
N ALA A 90 10.04 13.64 3.85
CA ALA A 90 9.74 14.85 3.09
C ALA A 90 8.25 15.24 3.19
N ALA A 91 7.33 14.27 3.10
CA ALA A 91 5.91 14.51 3.29
C ALA A 91 5.59 14.97 4.72
N PHE A 92 6.26 14.42 5.72
CA PHE A 92 6.11 14.86 7.11
C PHE A 92 6.61 16.29 7.30
N ASP A 93 7.80 16.61 6.80
CA ASP A 93 8.38 17.96 6.88
C ASP A 93 7.46 18.98 6.17
N GLU A 94 6.90 18.62 5.02
CA GLU A 94 5.91 19.43 4.31
C GLU A 94 4.62 19.63 5.11
N LEU A 95 4.07 18.57 5.73
CA LEU A 95 2.90 18.65 6.58
C LEU A 95 3.14 19.62 7.75
N LYS A 96 4.31 19.53 8.41
CA LYS A 96 4.65 20.45 9.51
C LYS A 96 4.79 21.90 9.03
N ALA A 97 5.25 22.13 7.80
CA ALA A 97 5.40 23.47 7.25
C ALA A 97 4.08 24.10 6.78
N LEU A 98 3.21 23.32 6.13
CA LEU A 98 1.95 23.82 5.56
C LEU A 98 0.78 23.81 6.57
N GLY A 99 0.81 22.89 7.53
CA GLY A 99 -0.35 22.56 8.35
C GLY A 99 -1.30 21.58 7.65
N LEU A 100 -2.16 20.93 8.45
CA LEU A 100 -2.99 19.81 8.03
C LEU A 100 -3.97 20.15 6.90
N ASP A 101 -4.63 21.32 6.96
CA ASP A 101 -5.65 21.69 5.99
C ASP A 101 -5.05 21.93 4.61
N ALA A 102 -3.99 22.76 4.53
CA ALA A 102 -3.30 23.04 3.28
C ALA A 102 -2.62 21.79 2.70
N PHE A 103 -2.04 20.95 3.57
CA PHE A 103 -1.47 19.67 3.16
C PHE A 103 -2.55 18.75 2.57
N THR A 104 -3.71 18.67 3.22
CA THR A 104 -4.85 17.87 2.75
C THR A 104 -5.34 18.34 1.39
N GLN A 105 -5.55 19.64 1.20
CA GLN A 105 -5.98 20.18 -0.11
C GLN A 105 -4.97 19.91 -1.22
N LYS A 106 -3.67 19.91 -0.89
CA LYS A 106 -2.61 19.63 -1.86
C LYS A 106 -2.53 18.16 -2.28
N HIS A 107 -2.69 17.23 -1.33
CA HIS A 107 -2.43 15.79 -1.56
C HIS A 107 -3.69 14.95 -1.80
N ASP A 108 -4.87 15.45 -1.46
CA ASP A 108 -6.16 14.78 -1.66
C ASP A 108 -6.97 15.50 -2.75
N PRO A 109 -7.05 14.96 -3.99
CA PRO A 109 -7.85 15.57 -5.06
C PRO A 109 -9.35 15.68 -4.74
N TYR A 110 -9.82 14.95 -3.74
CA TYR A 110 -11.22 14.86 -3.31
C TYR A 110 -11.44 15.52 -1.94
N TRP A 111 -10.54 16.39 -1.49
CA TRP A 111 -10.56 17.02 -0.17
C TRP A 111 -11.90 17.71 0.19
N ASP A 112 -12.62 18.19 -0.82
CA ASP A 112 -13.90 18.92 -0.74
C ASP A 112 -15.13 18.00 -0.81
N ILE A 113 -14.94 16.70 -1.05
CA ILE A 113 -16.01 15.71 -1.06
C ILE A 113 -16.18 15.17 0.37
N PRO A 114 -17.36 15.30 0.99
CA PRO A 114 -17.62 14.71 2.31
C PRO A 114 -17.45 13.19 2.29
N LEU A 115 -16.96 12.63 3.38
CA LEU A 115 -16.87 11.18 3.51
C LEU A 115 -18.25 10.55 3.57
N ASN A 116 -18.45 9.45 2.85
CA ASN A 116 -19.58 8.59 3.08
C ASN A 116 -19.38 7.79 4.38
N GLU A 117 -20.15 8.12 5.42
CA GLU A 117 -20.12 7.44 6.72
C GLU A 117 -21.21 6.36 6.85
N ALA A 118 -22.01 6.12 5.81
CA ALA A 118 -23.03 5.09 5.83
C ALA A 118 -22.41 3.69 5.90
N LEU A 119 -23.08 2.77 6.60
CA LEU A 119 -22.68 1.36 6.61
C LEU A 119 -22.88 0.74 5.23
N PRO A 120 -21.96 -0.13 4.78
CA PRO A 120 -22.11 -0.81 3.51
C PRO A 120 -23.38 -1.65 3.52
N LYS A 121 -24.13 -1.59 2.42
CA LYS A 121 -25.32 -2.43 2.24
C LYS A 121 -24.86 -3.82 1.79
N PRO A 122 -25.26 -4.90 2.48
CA PRO A 122 -24.93 -6.25 2.04
C PRO A 122 -25.49 -6.48 0.63
N VAL A 123 -24.63 -6.93 -0.28
CA VAL A 123 -25.00 -7.26 -1.68
C VAL A 123 -25.38 -8.75 -1.81
N ILE A 124 -25.13 -9.54 -0.76
CA ILE A 124 -25.46 -10.97 -0.69
C ILE A 124 -26.33 -11.19 0.55
N ASP A 125 -27.57 -11.59 0.33
CA ASP A 125 -28.40 -12.18 1.37
C ASP A 125 -28.02 -13.66 1.50
N LEU A 126 -27.12 -13.96 2.42
CA LEU A 126 -26.90 -15.34 2.83
C LEU A 126 -28.11 -15.77 3.65
N PRO A 127 -28.76 -16.91 3.32
CA PRO A 127 -29.82 -17.43 4.17
C PRO A 127 -29.23 -17.65 5.57
N MET A 128 -29.72 -16.87 6.53
CA MET A 128 -29.43 -17.10 7.94
C MET A 128 -29.83 -18.54 8.25
N ILE A 129 -28.86 -19.38 8.63
CA ILE A 129 -29.19 -20.63 9.30
C ILE A 129 -29.82 -20.20 10.62
N GLU A 130 -31.16 -20.24 10.69
CA GLU A 130 -31.92 -20.02 11.92
C GLU A 130 -31.65 -21.19 12.88
N GLY A 131 -30.45 -21.20 13.47
CA GLY A 131 -30.18 -21.93 14.69
C GLY A 131 -30.76 -21.13 15.86
N PRO A 132 -31.48 -21.76 16.80
CA PRO A 132 -32.00 -21.05 17.96
C PRO A 132 -30.85 -20.33 18.67
N ARG A 133 -31.01 -19.01 18.87
CA ARG A 133 -30.18 -18.20 19.78
C ARG A 133 -30.47 -18.63 21.22
N ALA A 134 -30.07 -19.85 21.57
CA ALA A 134 -29.95 -20.26 22.95
C ALA A 134 -28.65 -19.66 23.47
N GLY A 135 -28.75 -18.74 24.42
CA GLY A 135 -27.61 -18.30 25.20
C GLY A 135 -26.91 -19.51 25.78
N VAL A 136 -25.69 -19.77 25.34
CA VAL A 136 -24.86 -20.81 25.93
C VAL A 136 -24.21 -20.19 27.16
N GLU A 137 -24.95 -20.27 28.28
CA GLU A 137 -24.33 -20.27 29.61
C GLU A 137 -23.30 -21.40 29.63
N GLY A 138 -22.02 -21.05 29.66
CA GLY A 138 -20.94 -22.01 29.83
C GLY A 138 -21.05 -22.67 31.21
N LYS A 139 -21.46 -23.94 31.24
CA LYS A 139 -21.23 -24.85 32.37
C LYS A 139 -20.21 -25.93 31.99
N ALA A 140 -19.34 -26.19 32.96
CA ALA A 140 -18.10 -26.93 32.90
C ALA A 140 -18.25 -28.47 32.84
N GLY A 141 -17.18 -29.11 32.36
CA GLY A 141 -16.92 -30.56 32.39
C GLY A 141 -17.19 -31.21 31.03
N ASP A 142 -16.28 -31.89 30.34
CA ASP A 142 -15.27 -32.81 30.86
C ASP A 142 -13.90 -32.73 30.15
N THR A 143 -12.89 -32.91 30.98
CA THR A 143 -11.46 -33.03 30.65
C THR A 143 -11.15 -34.11 29.62
N VAL A 144 -10.69 -33.69 28.44
CA VAL A 144 -9.89 -34.56 27.55
C VAL A 144 -8.41 -34.38 27.94
N LYS A 145 -7.79 -35.47 28.39
CA LYS A 145 -6.38 -35.53 28.81
C LYS A 145 -5.44 -35.12 27.66
N PRO A 146 -4.42 -34.27 27.91
CA PRO A 146 -3.50 -33.82 26.88
C PRO A 146 -2.52 -34.93 26.47
N LYS A 147 -2.47 -35.26 25.18
CA LYS A 147 -1.40 -36.08 24.60
C LYS A 147 -0.10 -35.29 24.58
N THR A 148 0.91 -35.88 25.20
CA THR A 148 2.22 -35.32 25.52
C THR A 148 3.05 -34.97 24.29
N ARG A 149 3.61 -33.76 24.33
CA ARG A 149 4.59 -33.15 23.42
C ARG A 149 5.85 -34.02 23.30
N ARG A 150 6.10 -34.59 22.11
CA ARG A 150 7.43 -35.15 21.77
C ARG A 150 8.41 -33.98 21.55
N LYS A 151 9.50 -33.99 22.34
CA LYS A 151 10.63 -33.06 22.27
C LYS A 151 11.25 -33.11 20.87
N ARG A 152 11.32 -31.97 20.16
CA ARG A 152 12.32 -31.79 19.10
C ARG A 152 13.60 -31.29 19.77
N ALA A 153 14.61 -32.15 19.75
CA ALA A 153 15.97 -31.82 20.12
C ALA A 153 16.58 -30.87 19.09
N ALA A 154 17.49 -30.02 19.56
CA ALA A 154 18.28 -29.11 18.76
C ALA A 154 19.11 -29.87 17.70
N SER A 155 19.41 -29.21 16.59
CA SER A 155 20.47 -29.63 15.69
C SER A 155 21.31 -28.42 15.25
N PRO A 156 22.62 -28.62 15.01
CA PRO A 156 23.67 -27.60 15.03
C PRO A 156 23.95 -27.01 13.62
N PRO A 157 24.86 -26.01 13.49
CA PRO A 157 25.11 -25.31 12.24
C PRO A 157 26.23 -25.98 11.43
N THR A 158 26.07 -26.13 10.11
CA THR A 158 27.20 -26.33 9.18
C THR A 158 26.88 -25.80 7.77
N ALA A 159 27.80 -25.00 7.25
CA ALA A 159 27.87 -24.53 5.86
C ALA A 159 28.25 -25.66 4.89
N THR A 160 27.88 -25.52 3.60
CA THR A 160 28.72 -25.86 2.43
C THR A 160 28.06 -25.31 1.15
N GLN A 161 28.89 -24.65 0.33
CA GLN A 161 28.62 -24.09 -1.00
C GLN A 161 28.56 -25.18 -2.08
N VAL A 162 27.77 -24.99 -3.15
CA VAL A 162 28.06 -25.30 -4.58
C VAL A 162 27.05 -24.48 -5.43
N ALA A 163 27.41 -23.35 -6.04
CA ALA A 163 27.93 -23.11 -7.41
C ALA A 163 26.93 -23.29 -8.57
N GLU A 164 26.68 -22.16 -9.28
CA GLU A 164 26.42 -21.95 -10.73
C GLU A 164 25.15 -22.58 -11.36
N SER A 165 24.36 -21.95 -12.25
CA SER A 165 24.61 -20.96 -13.31
C SER A 165 23.27 -20.32 -13.78
N PRO A 166 23.25 -19.16 -14.47
CA PRO A 166 22.09 -18.28 -14.61
C PRO A 166 21.28 -18.48 -15.91
N ALA A 167 19.95 -18.40 -15.80
CA ALA A 167 19.07 -18.29 -16.96
C ALA A 167 18.92 -16.81 -17.36
N ASP A 168 19.75 -16.42 -18.32
CA ASP A 168 19.37 -15.77 -19.57
C ASP A 168 18.19 -14.77 -19.52
N TYR A 169 18.51 -13.49 -19.33
CA TYR A 169 17.80 -12.38 -19.97
C TYR A 169 18.85 -11.43 -20.55
N GLY A 170 19.12 -11.58 -21.84
CA GLY A 170 20.00 -10.69 -22.60
C GLY A 170 19.47 -9.24 -22.68
N PRO A 171 20.36 -8.24 -22.83
CA PRO A 171 20.01 -6.84 -22.84
C PRO A 171 19.60 -6.36 -24.24
N LEU A 172 18.44 -5.73 -24.35
CA LEU A 172 18.12 -4.82 -25.46
C LEU A 172 18.26 -3.40 -24.92
N PHE A 173 19.43 -2.78 -25.19
CA PHE A 173 19.66 -1.37 -25.54
C PHE A 173 21.03 -0.88 -25.04
N ALA A 174 21.95 -0.70 -26.00
CA ALA A 174 22.94 0.38 -26.18
C ALA A 174 24.06 -0.17 -27.10
N HIS A 175 24.52 0.49 -28.16
CA HIS A 175 25.13 1.82 -28.14
C HIS A 175 25.23 2.43 -29.54
N ALA A 176 25.28 3.75 -29.55
CA ALA A 176 25.78 4.58 -30.63
C ALA A 176 27.27 4.35 -30.93
N HIS A 177 27.64 4.48 -32.20
CA HIS A 177 28.71 5.33 -32.77
C HIS A 177 29.39 4.68 -33.98
N GLY A 178 29.54 5.46 -35.05
CA GLY A 178 30.39 5.12 -36.18
C GLY A 178 30.25 6.13 -37.31
N ASN A 179 31.17 7.11 -37.34
CA ASN A 179 31.46 8.00 -38.45
C ASN A 179 31.55 7.24 -39.79
N ASP A 180 31.14 7.88 -40.89
CA ASP A 180 32.12 8.31 -41.89
C ASP A 180 31.53 9.29 -42.89
N ALA A 181 32.36 10.26 -43.25
CA ALA A 181 32.13 11.25 -44.28
C ALA A 181 32.15 10.60 -45.68
N ASP A 182 31.63 11.33 -46.67
CA ASP A 182 32.41 11.81 -47.82
C ASP A 182 31.63 11.84 -49.16
N LYS A 183 31.88 12.94 -49.89
CA LYS A 183 31.72 13.25 -51.33
C LYS A 183 30.33 13.43 -51.99
N SER A 184 30.21 14.69 -52.47
CA SER A 184 29.90 15.12 -53.84
C SER A 184 28.46 15.14 -54.36
N LYS A 185 27.93 16.38 -54.40
CA LYS A 185 27.25 17.11 -55.50
C LYS A 185 27.19 16.46 -56.91
N PRO A 186 26.32 16.94 -57.84
CA PRO A 186 25.61 18.24 -57.86
C PRO A 186 24.09 18.20 -57.73
#